data_AF-A0A4R4Z6R0-F1
#
_entry.id   AF-A0A4R4Z6R0-F1
#
_cell.length_a   1.000
_cell.length_b   1.000
_cell.length_c   1.000
_cell.angle_alpha   90.00
_cell.angle_beta   90.00
_cell.angle_gamma   90.00
#
_symmetry.space_group_name_H-M   'P 1'
#
loop_
_entity.id
_entity.type
_entity.pdbx_description
1 polymer ?
#
loop_
_entity_poly.entity_id
_entity_poly.type
_entity_poly.pdbx_seq_one_letter_code
_entity_poly.pdbx_strand_id
1 'polypeptide(L)' 'MHPIRVEARELPFARGFFDAVISIGTYHYFGTESRYLAYLLEFLKSQGSVGVVMPGPTHDPGPELPPYLAERWTPDLPC' A
#
# COMPACT_ATOMS: atom_id res chain seq x y z
N MET A 1 3.12 -22.03 3.11
CA MET A 1 2.53 -20.68 3.15
C MET A 1 1.22 -20.81 3.90
N HIS A 2 1.01 -20.05 4.98
CA HIS A 2 -0.22 -20.11 5.77
C HIS A 2 -0.95 -18.77 5.65
N PRO A 3 -2.12 -18.71 5.00
CA PRO A 3 -2.91 -17.50 5.00
C PRO A 3 -3.46 -17.26 6.41
N ILE A 4 -3.47 -15.99 6.82
CA ILE A 4 -4.10 -15.57 8.07
C ILE A 4 -5.06 -14.43 7.77
N ARG A 5 -6.18 -14.39 8.50
CA ARG A 5 -7.10 -13.26 8.47
C ARG A 5 -6.72 -12.32 9.60
N VAL A 6 -6.21 -11.15 9.24
CA VAL A 6 -5.75 -10.11 10.18
C VAL A 6 -6.13 -8.74 9.66
N GLU A 7 -6.23 -7.77 10.56
CA GLU A 7 -6.37 -6.36 10.20
C GLU A 7 -4.98 -5.78 9.90
N ALA A 8 -4.85 -5.03 8.81
CA ALA A 8 -3.57 -4.48 8.34
C ALA A 8 -2.92 -3.56 9.38
N ARG A 9 -3.72 -2.96 10.28
CA ARG A 9 -3.29 -2.07 11.39
C ARG A 9 -2.92 -2.82 12.67
N GLU A 10 -3.19 -4.12 12.74
CA GLU A 10 -3.01 -4.95 13.94
C GLU A 10 -2.35 -6.29 13.57
N LEU A 11 -1.24 -6.22 12.83
CA LEU A 11 -0.45 -7.36 12.42
C LEU A 11 0.16 -8.09 13.64
N PRO A 12 -0.12 -9.40 13.81
CA PRO A 12 0.36 -10.19 14.95
C PRO A 12 1.76 -10.76 14.68
N PHE A 13 2.69 -9.92 14.24
CA PHE A 13 4.03 -10.34 13.85
C PHE A 13 5.11 -9.82 14.79
N ALA A 14 6.21 -10.57 14.88
CA ALA A 14 7.38 -10.12 15.61
C ALA A 14 8.09 -8.99 14.85
N ARG A 15 8.66 -8.05 15.60
CA ARG A 15 9.51 -7.00 15.05
C ARG A 15 10.77 -7.58 14.41
N GLY A 16 11.22 -7.02 13.30
CA GLY A 16 12.43 -7.48 12.60
C GLY A 16 12.36 -8.91 12.05
N PHE A 17 11.16 -9.46 11.84
CA PHE A 17 11.01 -10.84 11.41
C PHE A 17 11.16 -11.01 9.89
N PHE A 18 10.60 -10.08 9.11
CA PHE A 18 10.54 -10.21 7.66
C PHE A 18 11.72 -9.55 6.95
N ASP A 19 12.18 -10.20 5.88
CA ASP A 19 13.12 -9.61 4.92
C ASP A 19 12.39 -8.72 3.90
N ALA A 20 11.10 -8.97 3.65
CA ALA A 20 10.30 -8.18 2.73
C ALA A 20 8.81 -8.16 3.10
N VAL A 21 8.14 -7.06 2.78
CA VAL A 21 6.69 -6.90 2.82
C VAL A 21 6.22 -6.44 1.45
N ILE A 22 5.18 -7.09 0.91
CA ILE A 22 4.61 -6.76 -0.40
C ILE A 22 3.10 -6.52 -0.24
N SER A 23 2.65 -5.33 -0.61
CA SER A 23 1.22 -5.01 -0.72
C SER A 23 0.80 -4.95 -2.19
N ILE A 24 -0.23 -5.71 -2.54
CA ILE A 24 -0.74 -5.81 -3.91
C ILE A 24 -2.19 -5.35 -3.91
N GLY A 25 -2.48 -4.27 -4.65
CA GLY A 25 -3.82 -3.73 -4.88
C GLY A 25 -4.56 -3.24 -3.63
N THR A 26 -3.86 -3.01 -2.52
CA THR A 26 -4.52 -2.73 -1.23
C THR A 26 -3.89 -1.61 -0.41
N TYR A 27 -2.69 -1.15 -0.73
CA TYR A 27 -1.98 -0.17 0.09
C TYR A 27 -2.73 1.16 0.24
N HIS A 28 -3.52 1.59 -0.74
CA HIS A 28 -4.32 2.83 -0.68
C HIS A 28 -5.40 2.81 0.40
N TYR A 29 -5.86 1.63 0.85
CA TYR A 29 -6.89 1.52 1.89
C TYR A 29 -6.37 1.82 3.31
N PHE A 30 -5.06 1.75 3.54
CA PHE A 30 -4.48 1.89 4.89
C PHE A 30 -3.17 2.67 4.93
N GLY A 31 -2.41 2.68 3.82
CA GLY A 31 -1.07 3.26 3.72
C GLY A 31 -1.05 4.77 3.52
N THR A 32 -2.20 5.40 3.30
CA THR A 32 -2.37 6.87 3.27
C THR A 32 -2.34 7.48 4.67
N GLU A 33 -2.46 6.66 5.73
CA GLU A 33 -2.29 7.12 7.10
C GLU A 33 -0.83 7.39 7.41
N SER A 34 -0.57 8.57 7.97
CA SER A 34 0.78 9.10 8.22
C SER A 34 1.70 8.20 9.05
N ARG A 35 1.14 7.26 9.82
CA ARG A 35 1.88 6.36 10.70
C ARG A 35 1.98 4.93 10.17
N TYR A 36 1.23 4.56 9.14
CA TYR A 36 1.12 3.17 8.72
C TYR A 36 2.44 2.62 8.18
N LEU A 37 3.14 3.38 7.33
CA LEU A 37 4.45 2.95 6.83
C LEU A 37 5.45 2.74 7.98
N ALA A 38 5.51 3.66 8.94
CA ALA A 38 6.40 3.53 10.10
C ALA A 38 6.08 2.27 10.92
N TYR A 39 4.80 1.98 11.12
CA TYR A 39 4.33 0.74 11.75
C TYR A 39 4.78 -0.51 10.96
N LEU A 40 4.59 -0.52 9.64
CA LEU A 40 4.97 -1.62 8.76
C LEU A 40 6.49 -1.91 8.81
N LEU A 41 7.31 -0.85 8.89
CA LEU A 41 8.77 -0.97 8.96
C LEU A 41 9.26 -1.64 10.25
N GLU A 42 8.47 -1.63 11.34
CA GLU A 42 8.86 -2.32 12.59
C GLU A 42 9.00 -3.84 12.42
N PHE A 43 8.29 -4.43 11.45
CA PHE A 43 8.33 -5.85 11.18
C PHE A 43 9.47 -6.26 10.24
N LEU A 44 10.14 -5.30 9.61
CA LEU A 44 11.28 -5.54 8.73
C LEU A 44 12.59 -5.58 9.48
N LYS A 45 13.51 -6.43 9.00
CA LYS A 45 14.93 -6.37 9.39
C LYS A 45 15.56 -5.05 8.92
N SER A 46 16.72 -4.68 9.47
CA SER A 46 17.44 -3.44 9.15
C SER A 46 17.81 -3.24 7.66
N GLN A 47 17.73 -4.30 6.83
CA GLN A 47 17.96 -4.27 5.38
C GLN A 47 16.74 -4.83 4.61
N GLY A 48 15.59 -4.87 5.26
CA GLY A 48 14.35 -5.36 4.67
C GLY A 48 13.75 -4.38 3.68
N SER A 49 12.91 -4.87 2.78
CA SER A 49 12.32 -4.08 1.69
C SER A 49 10.78 -4.03 1.77
N VAL A 50 10.21 -2.90 1.37
CA VAL A 50 8.76 -2.75 1.14
C VAL A 50 8.51 -2.61 -0.36
N GLY A 51 7.60 -3.41 -0.88
CA GLY A 51 7.06 -3.27 -2.24
C GLY A 51 5.57 -2.97 -2.20
N VAL A 52 5.13 -2.01 -3.01
CA VAL A 52 3.72 -1.69 -3.20
C VAL A 52 3.41 -1.72 -4.68
N VAL A 53 2.39 -2.48 -5.06
CA VAL A 53 1.90 -2.60 -6.44
C VAL A 53 0.42 -2.26 -6.44
N MET A 54 0.02 -1.21 -7.13
CA MET A 54 -1.38 -0.82 -7.24
C MET A 54 -1.69 -0.33 -8.66
N PRO A 55 -2.96 -0.41 -9.10
CA PRO A 55 -3.40 0.32 -10.29
C PRO A 55 -3.19 1.82 -10.06
N GLY A 56 -2.71 2.51 -11.09
CA GLY A 56 -2.51 3.95 -11.09
C GLY A 56 -2.22 4.42 -12.52
N PRO A 57 -2.35 5.72 -12.81
CA PRO A 57 -2.02 6.24 -14.11
C PRO A 57 -0.50 6.09 -14.37
N THR A 58 -0.14 5.90 -15.64
CA THR A 58 1.26 5.76 -16.07
C THR A 58 2.04 7.08 -16.03
N HIS A 59 1.32 8.19 -16.01
CA HIS A 59 1.84 9.56 -16.01
C HIS A 59 0.98 10.39 -15.07
N ASP A 60 1.58 11.41 -14.45
CA ASP A 60 0.83 12.40 -13.66
C ASP A 60 -0.25 13.05 -14.54
N PRO A 61 -1.56 12.92 -14.20
CA PRO A 61 -2.63 13.51 -14.99
C PRO A 61 -2.63 15.05 -14.94
N GLY A 62 -1.89 15.67 -14.02
CA GLY A 62 -1.95 17.11 -13.80
C GLY A 62 -3.27 17.55 -13.16
N PRO A 63 -3.66 18.84 -13.27
CA PRO A 63 -4.85 19.38 -12.58
C PRO A 63 -6.19 18.93 -13.19
N GLU A 64 -6.20 18.42 -14.42
CA GLU A 64 -7.41 17.98 -15.11
C GLU A 64 -7.32 16.49 -15.44
N LEU A 65 -8.32 15.71 -15.00
CA LEU A 65 -8.38 14.29 -15.33
C LEU A 65 -8.58 14.10 -16.83
N PRO A 66 -7.82 13.21 -17.49
CA PRO A 66 -8.05 12.87 -18.88
C PRO A 66 -9.50 12.41 -19.11
N PRO A 67 -10.15 12.73 -20.25
CA PRO A 67 -11.55 12.40 -20.48
C PRO A 67 -11.88 10.90 -20.31
N TYR A 68 -10.94 10.01 -20.68
CA TYR A 68 -11.09 8.56 -20.53
C TYR A 68 -11.08 8.08 -19.07
N LEU A 69 -10.51 8.88 -18.16
CA LEU A 69 -10.49 8.62 -16.71
C LEU A 69 -11.66 9.31 -16.02
N ALA A 70 -12.10 10.49 -16.48
CA ALA A 70 -13.16 11.27 -15.87
C ALA A 70 -14.48 10.48 -15.68
N GLU A 71 -14.85 9.63 -16.64
CA GLU A 71 -16.06 8.80 -16.56
C GLU A 71 -15.92 7.58 -15.61
N ARG A 72 -14.69 7.18 -15.28
CA ARG A 72 -14.38 5.97 -14.49
C ARG A 72 -13.76 6.28 -13.14
N TRP A 73 -13.50 7.55 -12.85
CA TRP A 73 -12.85 7.99 -11.63
C TRP A 73 -13.79 7.84 -10.44
N THR A 74 -13.31 7.18 -9.38
CA THR A 74 -13.94 7.18 -8.07
C THR A 74 -12.92 7.69 -7.04
N PRO A 75 -13.36 8.29 -5.93
CA PRO A 75 -12.46 8.77 -4.86
C PRO A 75 -11.55 7.69 -4.28
N ASP A 76 -11.92 6.42 -4.49
CA ASP A 76 -11.20 5.24 -4.01
C ASP A 76 -10.06 4.80 -4.95
N LEU A 77 -9.98 5.37 -6.16
CA LEU A 77 -8.89 5.14 -7.10
C LEU A 77 -7.71 6.06 -6.74
N PRO A 78 -6.50 5.52 -6.52
CA PRO A 78 -5.34 6.36 -6.23
C PRO A 78 -5.00 7.26 -7.43
N CYS A 79 -4.62 8.50 -7.11
CA CYS A 79 -4.02 9.48 -8.03
C CYS A 79 -2.77 8.94 -8.74
#